data_AF-A0A061A6R0-F1
#
_entry.id   AF-A0A061A6R0-F1
#
_cell.length_a   1.000
_cell.length_b   1.000
_cell.length_c   1.000
_cell.angle_alpha   90.00
_cell.angle_beta   90.00
_cell.angle_gamma   90.00
#
_symmetry.space_group_name_H-M   'P 1'
#
loop_
_entity.id
_entity.type
_entity.pdbx_description
1 polymer ?
#
loop_
_entity_poly.entity_id
_entity_poly.type
_entity_poly.pdbx_seq_one_letter_code
_entity_poly.pdbx_strand_id
1 'polypeptide(L)'
;MLALFVLLTQLFGRQADLKTQSSTVISENANVTSSTKNEPICAFPFTAKHYDPDTTEPISSGLQSLEELLSWKRSEANPFNVATVPLANREPSLASTPHRTLVSHDMMGGYLDDRFLQGAESDAPYVFYHWQYIDVFNYFSHNTVTIPPSVWTNAAHRHGVIVLGETQRGHVPITSLSS
;
A
#
# COMPACT_ATOMS: atom_id res chain seq x y z
N MET A 1 7.03 2.71 17.86
CA MET A 1 5.57 2.90 18.05
C MET A 1 4.94 3.86 17.04
N LEU A 2 5.60 4.96 16.64
CA LEU A 2 5.02 5.91 15.66
C LEU A 2 4.88 5.36 14.22
N ALA A 3 5.83 4.53 13.75
CA ALA A 3 5.78 3.96 12.39
C ALA A 3 4.57 3.04 12.16
N LEU A 4 4.16 2.27 13.19
CA LEU A 4 2.97 1.42 13.14
C LEU A 4 1.67 2.25 13.08
N PHE A 5 1.67 3.44 13.69
CA PHE A 5 0.54 4.37 13.66
C PHE A 5 0.36 5.05 12.29
N VAL A 6 1.45 5.25 11.54
CA VAL A 6 1.40 5.77 10.16
C VAL A 6 0.92 4.71 9.17
N LEU A 7 1.26 3.44 9.40
CA LEU A 7 0.72 2.32 8.61
C LEU A 7 -0.79 2.12 8.85
N LEU A 8 -1.24 2.27 10.11
CA LEU A 8 -2.66 2.21 10.46
C LEU A 8 -3.48 3.39 9.91
N THR A 9 -2.92 4.59 9.81
CA THR A 9 -3.65 5.74 9.23
C THR A 9 -3.81 5.68 7.72
N GLN A 10 -3.01 4.87 7.02
CA GLN A 10 -3.26 4.51 5.60
C GLN A 10 -4.45 3.54 5.47
N LEU A 11 -4.81 2.80 6.53
CA LEU A 11 -5.93 1.85 6.54
C LEU A 11 -7.27 2.47 6.99
N PHE A 12 -7.27 3.60 7.71
CA PHE A 12 -8.48 4.19 8.31
C PHE A 12 -8.79 5.66 7.92
N GLY A 13 -7.98 6.29 7.06
CA GLY A 13 -8.05 7.74 6.81
C GLY A 13 -9.05 8.21 5.75
N ARG A 14 -10.37 8.02 5.94
CA ARG A 14 -11.41 8.87 5.29
C ARG A 14 -12.79 8.72 5.96
N GLN A 15 -12.91 9.20 7.20
CA GLN A 15 -14.22 9.41 7.82
C GLN A 15 -14.22 10.64 8.73
N ALA A 16 -14.02 11.81 8.14
CA ALA A 16 -14.45 13.11 8.68
C ALA A 16 -14.05 14.19 7.65
N ASP A 17 -15.01 14.66 6.85
CA ASP A 17 -15.49 16.05 6.93
C ASP A 17 -16.43 16.32 5.75
N LEU A 18 -17.73 16.26 6.02
CA LEU A 18 -18.79 16.71 5.13
C LEU A 18 -19.69 17.57 6.00
N LYS A 19 -19.39 18.87 6.09
CA LYS A 19 -20.39 19.92 6.26
C LYS A 19 -19.83 21.33 6.08
N THR A 20 -20.53 22.06 5.21
CA THR A 20 -20.72 23.51 5.19
C THR A 20 -19.88 24.31 4.18
N GLN A 21 -20.48 24.52 3.02
CA GLN A 21 -20.28 25.69 2.15
C GLN A 21 -20.53 26.98 2.93
N SER A 22 -19.72 28.01 2.71
CA SER A 22 -20.25 29.36 2.49
C SER A 22 -19.24 30.25 1.75
N SER A 23 -19.81 31.11 0.91
CA SER A 23 -19.25 31.94 -0.15
C SER A 23 -18.34 33.07 0.33
N THR A 24 -17.42 33.54 -0.52
CA THR A 24 -17.18 34.98 -0.76
C THR A 24 -16.42 35.17 -2.07
N VAL A 25 -17.03 35.96 -2.96
CA VAL A 25 -16.49 36.50 -4.21
C VAL A 25 -15.74 37.79 -3.88
N ILE A 26 -14.48 37.94 -4.31
CA ILE A 26 -13.87 39.26 -4.57
C ILE A 26 -13.00 39.14 -5.82
N SER A 27 -13.32 39.99 -6.80
CA SER A 27 -12.58 40.30 -8.02
C SER A 27 -11.44 41.27 -7.74
N GLU A 28 -10.30 41.16 -8.44
CA GLU A 28 -9.68 42.30 -9.15
C GLU A 28 -8.47 41.87 -9.99
N ASN A 29 -8.34 42.56 -11.13
CA ASN A 29 -7.42 42.28 -12.22
C ASN A 29 -6.08 43.01 -12.00
N ALA A 30 -4.96 42.36 -12.32
CA ALA A 30 -3.74 43.08 -12.72
C ALA A 30 -2.90 42.23 -13.68
N ASN A 31 -2.73 42.78 -14.87
CA ASN A 31 -1.94 42.27 -15.98
C ASN A 31 -0.45 42.51 -15.69
N VAL A 32 0.36 41.45 -15.60
CA VAL A 32 1.83 41.55 -15.76
C VAL A 32 2.29 40.43 -16.67
N THR A 33 2.50 40.79 -17.94
CA THR A 33 3.28 40.04 -18.92
C THR A 33 4.74 39.97 -18.50
N SER A 34 5.28 38.77 -18.25
CA SER A 34 6.70 38.50 -18.50
C SER A 34 6.96 37.00 -18.69
N SER A 35 7.61 36.69 -19.82
CA SER A 35 8.46 35.51 -20.04
C SER A 35 7.80 34.13 -19.93
N THR A 36 7.34 33.60 -21.06
CA THR A 36 7.17 32.15 -21.30
C THR A 36 8.53 31.45 -21.16
N LYS A 37 8.82 30.93 -19.98
CA LYS A 37 9.66 29.76 -19.82
C LYS A 37 8.72 28.60 -19.56
N ASN A 38 8.62 27.70 -20.53
CA ASN A 38 8.04 26.38 -20.34
C ASN A 38 8.97 25.62 -19.38
N GLU A 39 8.84 25.88 -18.09
CA GLU A 39 9.39 25.03 -17.06
C GLU A 39 8.62 23.71 -17.12
N PRO A 40 9.30 22.55 -17.27
CA PRO A 40 8.61 21.27 -17.23
C PRO A 40 7.92 21.15 -15.86
N ILE A 41 6.61 20.91 -15.91
CA ILE A 41 5.77 20.65 -14.75
C ILE A 41 6.45 19.58 -13.91
N CYS A 42 6.93 20.00 -12.74
CA CYS A 42 7.36 19.22 -11.57
C CYS A 42 7.42 17.71 -11.84
N ALA A 43 8.55 17.24 -12.36
CA ALA A 43 8.92 15.83 -12.25
C ALA A 43 9.12 15.57 -10.75
N PHE A 44 8.11 15.01 -10.09
CA PHE A 44 8.32 14.39 -8.78
C PHE A 44 9.52 13.46 -8.94
N PRO A 45 10.58 13.59 -8.12
CA PRO A 45 11.68 12.64 -8.16
C PRO A 45 11.18 11.36 -7.52
N PHE A 46 10.31 10.63 -8.21
CA PHE A 46 10.00 9.26 -7.84
C PHE A 46 11.30 8.50 -8.06
N THR A 47 11.98 8.25 -6.96
CA THR A 47 13.23 7.49 -6.91
C THR A 47 13.05 6.20 -7.69
N ALA A 48 14.01 5.84 -8.55
CA ALA A 48 13.98 4.66 -9.41
C ALA A 48 13.59 3.36 -8.70
N LYS A 49 13.72 3.29 -7.37
CA LYS A 49 13.26 2.21 -6.49
C LYS A 49 11.77 1.82 -6.64
N HIS A 50 10.94 2.68 -7.21
CA HIS A 50 9.49 2.47 -7.33
C HIS A 50 9.04 1.95 -8.70
N TYR A 51 9.97 1.73 -9.62
CA TYR A 51 9.68 1.27 -10.96
C TYR A 51 10.50 0.02 -11.25
N ASP A 52 9.92 -0.89 -12.01
CA ASP A 52 10.65 -2.04 -12.54
C ASP A 52 11.71 -1.53 -13.53
N PRO A 53 12.97 -2.00 -13.43
CA PRO A 53 14.05 -1.49 -14.26
C PRO A 53 13.88 -1.83 -15.75
N ASP A 54 13.16 -2.91 -16.06
CA ASP A 54 13.01 -3.40 -17.42
C ASP A 54 11.74 -2.85 -18.07
N THR A 55 10.62 -2.85 -17.35
CA THR A 55 9.32 -2.42 -17.91
C THR A 55 9.02 -0.95 -17.67
N THR A 56 9.74 -0.29 -16.74
CA THR A 56 9.45 1.07 -16.24
C THR A 56 8.07 1.21 -15.59
N GLU A 57 7.39 0.10 -15.33
CA GLU A 57 6.07 0.10 -14.69
C GLU A 57 6.19 0.32 -13.19
N PRO A 58 5.21 0.97 -12.55
CA PRO A 58 5.22 1.17 -11.13
C PRO A 58 5.05 -0.16 -10.39
N ILE A 59 5.93 -0.40 -9.42
CA ILE A 59 5.93 -1.62 -8.60
C ILE A 59 5.63 -1.33 -7.13
N SER A 60 5.03 -2.32 -6.50
CA SER A 60 4.92 -2.42 -5.05
C SER A 60 6.24 -2.94 -4.46
N SER A 61 6.63 -2.37 -3.32
CA SER A 61 7.86 -2.73 -2.64
C SER A 61 7.68 -2.60 -1.13
N GLY A 62 8.15 -3.59 -0.38
CA GLY A 62 8.30 -3.51 1.07
C GLY A 62 9.57 -2.75 1.47
N LEU A 63 9.86 -2.76 2.77
CA LEU A 63 11.09 -2.20 3.33
C LEU A 63 12.03 -3.36 3.69
N GLN A 64 13.25 -3.32 3.17
CA GLN A 64 14.20 -4.42 3.24
C GLN A 64 14.99 -4.42 4.54
N SER A 65 15.11 -3.29 5.23
CA SER A 65 15.89 -3.18 6.47
C SER A 65 15.20 -2.33 7.53
N LEU A 66 15.65 -2.48 8.79
CA LEU A 66 15.22 -1.63 9.88
C LEU A 66 15.66 -0.16 9.68
N GLU A 67 16.82 0.06 9.06
CA GLU A 67 17.32 1.40 8.75
C GLU A 67 16.41 2.10 7.72
N GLU A 68 15.96 1.36 6.70
CA GLU A 68 14.98 1.86 5.74
C GLU A 68 13.65 2.21 6.43
N LEU A 69 13.18 1.35 7.35
CA LEU A 69 11.99 1.65 8.16
C LEU A 69 12.14 2.90 9.03
N LEU A 70 13.30 3.09 9.65
CA LEU A 70 13.55 4.24 10.52
C LEU A 70 13.72 5.55 9.73
N SER A 71 14.18 5.48 8.49
CA SER A 71 14.38 6.62 7.60
C SER A 71 13.16 6.94 6.73
N TRP A 72 12.19 6.02 6.62
CA TRP A 72 11.02 6.17 5.77
C TRP A 72 10.17 7.39 6.12
N LYS A 73 9.77 8.14 5.08
CA LYS A 73 8.91 9.32 5.19
C LYS A 73 7.71 9.21 4.27
N ARG A 74 6.55 9.69 4.74
CA ARG A 74 5.32 9.75 3.94
C ARG A 74 5.47 10.53 2.64
N SER A 75 6.33 11.55 2.61
CA SER A 75 6.62 12.35 1.41
C SER A 75 7.33 11.57 0.30
N GLU A 76 7.95 10.43 0.63
CA GLU A 76 8.66 9.57 -0.31
C GLU A 76 7.81 8.36 -0.72
N ALA A 77 6.57 8.26 -0.24
CA ALA A 77 5.68 7.18 -0.59
C ALA A 77 5.19 7.34 -2.04
N ASN A 78 5.30 6.27 -2.83
CA ASN A 78 4.70 6.23 -4.15
C ASN A 78 3.15 6.30 -4.05
N PRO A 79 2.48 7.30 -4.65
CA PRO A 79 1.02 7.40 -4.65
C PRO A 79 0.31 6.17 -5.23
N PHE A 80 0.93 5.47 -6.18
CA PHE A 80 0.35 4.25 -6.77
C PHE A 80 0.27 3.09 -5.75
N ASN A 81 1.12 3.10 -4.72
CA ASN A 81 1.10 2.13 -3.62
C ASN A 81 0.02 2.41 -2.56
N VAL A 82 -0.82 3.44 -2.75
CA VAL A 82 -1.92 3.76 -1.85
C VAL A 82 -3.21 3.10 -2.34
N ALA A 83 -3.83 2.28 -1.49
CA ALA A 83 -5.15 1.71 -1.77
C ALA A 83 -6.21 2.81 -1.88
N THR A 84 -7.05 2.73 -2.90
CA THR A 84 -8.11 3.73 -3.19
C THR A 84 -9.50 3.22 -2.83
N VAL A 85 -9.64 1.91 -2.66
CA VAL A 85 -10.91 1.28 -2.26
C VAL A 85 -10.99 1.26 -0.73
N PRO A 86 -12.00 1.92 -0.12
CA PRO A 86 -12.21 1.82 1.32
C PRO A 86 -12.71 0.42 1.70
N LEU A 87 -12.40 -0.02 2.92
CA LEU A 87 -12.88 -1.30 3.45
C LEU A 87 -14.42 -1.31 3.46
N ALA A 88 -15.01 -2.21 2.67
CA ALA A 88 -16.45 -2.39 2.63
C ALA A 88 -16.97 -2.96 3.96
N ASN A 89 -18.19 -2.57 4.33
CA ASN A 89 -18.89 -3.22 5.43
C ASN A 89 -19.24 -4.66 5.04
N ARG A 90 -19.28 -5.54 6.04
CA ARG A 90 -19.66 -6.95 5.87
C ARG A 90 -20.62 -7.39 6.94
N GLU A 91 -21.44 -8.38 6.60
CA GLU A 91 -22.35 -9.05 7.50
C GLU A 91 -22.05 -10.56 7.53
N PRO A 92 -21.81 -11.16 8.71
CA PRO A 92 -21.64 -10.49 10.01
C PRO A 92 -20.38 -9.62 10.06
N SER A 93 -20.39 -8.60 10.92
CA SER A 93 -19.21 -7.76 11.14
C SER A 93 -18.04 -8.59 11.66
N LEU A 94 -16.80 -8.15 11.39
CA LEU A 94 -15.62 -8.84 11.89
C LEU A 94 -15.58 -8.88 13.43
N ALA A 95 -16.04 -7.82 14.09
CA ALA A 95 -16.10 -7.73 15.55
C ALA A 95 -17.06 -8.76 16.17
N SER A 96 -18.15 -9.08 15.47
CA SER A 96 -19.13 -10.09 15.90
C SER A 96 -18.80 -11.51 15.44
N THR A 97 -17.69 -11.71 14.74
CA THR A 97 -17.29 -13.01 14.18
C THR A 97 -16.29 -13.71 15.11
N PRO A 98 -16.70 -14.78 15.84
CA PRO A 98 -15.86 -15.42 16.86
C PRO A 98 -14.75 -16.31 16.27
N HIS A 99 -14.98 -16.89 15.10
CA HIS A 99 -14.00 -17.71 14.37
C HIS A 99 -13.69 -17.05 13.05
N ARG A 100 -12.40 -16.80 12.80
CA ARG A 100 -11.93 -16.08 11.63
C ARG A 100 -11.02 -16.95 10.79
N THR A 101 -11.21 -16.89 9.48
CA THR A 101 -10.35 -17.55 8.50
C THR A 101 -9.34 -16.54 7.97
N LEU A 102 -8.06 -16.90 8.05
CA LEU A 102 -6.96 -16.12 7.49
C LEU A 102 -6.37 -16.89 6.30
N VAL A 103 -6.14 -16.18 5.19
CA VAL A 103 -5.35 -16.68 4.07
C VAL A 103 -4.03 -15.90 4.02
N SER A 104 -2.93 -16.63 4.01
CA SER A 104 -1.59 -16.08 3.80
C SER A 104 -1.15 -16.31 2.36
N HIS A 105 -0.87 -15.22 1.65
CA HIS A 105 -0.32 -15.22 0.30
C HIS A 105 1.19 -15.00 0.35
N ASP A 106 1.96 -16.01 -0.08
CA ASP A 106 3.42 -15.97 -0.10
C ASP A 106 3.94 -15.52 -1.48
N MET A 107 4.52 -14.32 -1.52
CA MET A 107 5.11 -13.71 -2.71
C MET A 107 6.28 -14.54 -3.28
N MET A 108 7.08 -15.23 -2.44
CA MET A 108 8.20 -16.04 -2.91
C MET A 108 7.77 -17.45 -3.38
N GLY A 109 6.47 -17.77 -3.35
CA GLY A 109 5.91 -19.02 -3.88
C GLY A 109 5.81 -19.10 -5.41
N GLY A 110 6.32 -18.10 -6.15
CA GLY A 110 6.27 -18.04 -7.61
C GLY A 110 5.29 -17.02 -8.21
N TYR A 111 4.60 -16.25 -7.37
CA TYR A 111 3.59 -15.26 -7.78
C TYR A 111 4.17 -13.84 -7.73
N LEU A 112 5.22 -13.61 -8.52
CA LEU A 112 6.00 -12.36 -8.49
C LEU A 112 5.37 -11.23 -9.31
N ASP A 113 4.39 -11.54 -10.14
CA ASP A 113 3.70 -10.58 -11.01
C ASP A 113 2.81 -9.62 -10.21
N ASP A 114 2.42 -10.02 -9.00
CA ASP A 114 1.66 -9.20 -8.05
C ASP A 114 2.42 -7.93 -7.61
N ARG A 115 3.72 -7.85 -7.90
CA ARG A 115 4.51 -6.64 -7.71
C ARG A 115 4.01 -5.50 -8.58
N PHE A 116 3.47 -5.79 -9.78
CA PHE A 116 2.99 -4.79 -10.72
C PHE A 116 1.62 -4.25 -10.30
N LEU A 117 1.56 -2.94 -10.09
CA LEU A 117 0.39 -2.26 -9.52
C LEU A 117 -0.83 -2.22 -10.43
N GLN A 118 -0.66 -2.47 -11.72
CA GLN A 118 -1.73 -2.46 -12.72
C GLN A 118 -1.95 -3.84 -13.33
N GLY A 119 -1.40 -4.88 -12.70
CA GLY A 119 -1.31 -6.23 -13.28
C GLY A 119 -0.11 -6.36 -14.22
N ALA A 120 0.10 -7.58 -14.70
CA ALA A 120 1.14 -7.93 -15.66
C ALA A 120 0.53 -8.80 -16.76
N GLU A 121 1.19 -8.82 -17.93
CA GLU A 121 0.86 -9.78 -18.99
C GLU A 121 1.39 -11.17 -18.58
N SER A 122 0.51 -11.97 -17.96
CA SER A 122 0.81 -13.29 -17.44
C SER A 122 -0.30 -14.25 -17.83
N ASP A 123 0.06 -15.43 -18.34
CA ASP A 123 -0.90 -16.44 -18.80
C ASP A 123 -1.65 -17.11 -17.63
N ALA A 124 -1.03 -17.13 -16.45
CA ALA A 124 -1.56 -17.81 -15.26
C ALA A 124 -1.23 -17.02 -13.98
N PRO A 125 -1.74 -15.78 -13.82
CA PRO A 125 -1.51 -15.01 -12.60
C PRO A 125 -2.21 -15.68 -11.42
N TYR A 126 -1.71 -15.43 -10.21
CA TYR A 126 -2.45 -15.84 -9.03
C TYR A 126 -3.72 -15.01 -8.90
N VAL A 127 -4.86 -15.68 -8.82
CA VAL A 127 -6.15 -15.03 -8.60
C VAL A 127 -6.86 -15.68 -7.43
N PHE A 128 -7.35 -14.84 -6.53
CA PHE A 128 -8.16 -15.27 -5.40
C PHE A 128 -9.60 -14.79 -5.59
N TYR A 129 -10.54 -15.74 -5.63
CA TYR A 129 -11.98 -15.46 -5.85
C TYR A 129 -12.83 -15.62 -4.60
N HIS A 130 -12.37 -16.39 -3.62
CA HIS A 130 -13.16 -16.87 -2.49
C HIS A 130 -13.16 -15.92 -1.30
N TRP A 131 -13.26 -14.61 -1.56
CA TRP A 131 -13.24 -13.56 -0.54
C TRP A 131 -14.32 -13.71 0.53
N GLN A 132 -15.47 -14.27 0.18
CA GLN A 132 -16.59 -14.49 1.10
C GLN A 132 -16.31 -15.51 2.20
N TYR A 133 -15.27 -16.33 2.05
CA TYR A 133 -14.92 -17.38 3.03
C TYR A 133 -13.75 -17.00 3.93
N ILE A 134 -13.20 -15.79 3.77
CA ILE A 134 -12.08 -15.32 4.56
C ILE A 134 -12.40 -14.02 5.28
N ASP A 135 -11.68 -13.79 6.36
CA ASP A 135 -11.82 -12.61 7.19
C ASP A 135 -10.59 -11.70 7.11
N VAL A 136 -9.44 -12.33 6.90
CA VAL A 136 -8.14 -11.66 6.85
C VAL A 136 -7.32 -12.22 5.68
N PHE A 137 -6.76 -11.32 4.89
CA PHE A 137 -5.78 -11.64 3.85
C PHE A 137 -4.41 -11.11 4.29
N ASN A 138 -3.46 -12.00 4.51
CA ASN A 138 -2.09 -11.66 4.88
C ASN A 138 -1.20 -11.73 3.65
N TYR A 139 -0.54 -10.62 3.27
CA TYR A 139 0.44 -10.61 2.20
C TYR A 139 1.84 -10.76 2.81
N PHE A 140 2.56 -11.80 2.39
CA PHE A 140 3.86 -12.20 2.92
C PHE A 140 4.93 -12.06 1.84
N SER A 141 5.88 -11.13 2.01
CA SER A 141 6.83 -10.75 0.95
C SER A 141 8.30 -11.06 1.24
N HIS A 142 8.59 -11.68 2.39
CA HIS A 142 9.96 -11.92 2.89
C HIS A 142 10.84 -10.67 3.06
N ASN A 143 10.25 -9.48 2.92
CA ASN A 143 10.87 -8.23 3.32
C ASN A 143 10.84 -8.08 4.84
N THR A 144 11.82 -7.38 5.41
CA THR A 144 11.86 -7.04 6.84
C THR A 144 10.53 -6.41 7.29
N VAL A 145 9.98 -5.50 6.48
CA VAL A 145 8.60 -5.01 6.62
C VAL A 145 7.88 -5.18 5.29
N THR A 146 6.85 -6.01 5.30
CA THR A 146 5.95 -6.19 4.17
C THR A 146 4.85 -5.13 4.21
N ILE A 147 4.72 -4.40 3.10
CA ILE A 147 3.59 -3.51 2.84
C ILE A 147 2.75 -4.19 1.75
N PRO A 148 1.48 -4.55 2.01
CA PRO A 148 0.65 -5.21 1.00
C PRO A 148 0.49 -4.34 -0.25
N PRO A 149 0.59 -4.93 -1.46
CA PRO A 149 0.34 -4.20 -2.69
C PRO A 149 -1.05 -3.58 -2.71
N SER A 150 -1.19 -2.39 -3.32
CA SER A 150 -2.47 -1.70 -3.39
C SER A 150 -3.52 -2.49 -4.18
N VAL A 151 -3.10 -3.31 -5.16
CA VAL A 151 -3.96 -4.24 -5.92
C VAL A 151 -4.66 -5.22 -4.98
N TRP A 152 -3.91 -5.93 -4.14
CA TRP A 152 -4.47 -6.88 -3.17
C TRP A 152 -5.31 -6.19 -2.12
N THR A 153 -4.85 -5.04 -1.62
CA THR A 153 -5.60 -4.23 -0.65
C THR A 153 -6.95 -3.80 -1.22
N ASN A 154 -6.97 -3.27 -2.45
CA ASN A 154 -8.19 -2.85 -3.12
C ASN A 154 -9.16 -4.02 -3.37
N ALA A 155 -8.64 -5.18 -3.79
CA ALA A 155 -9.43 -6.38 -4.04
C ALA A 155 -10.10 -6.88 -2.75
N ALA A 156 -9.34 -7.01 -1.66
CA ALA A 156 -9.86 -7.45 -0.37
C ALA A 156 -10.85 -6.45 0.23
N HIS A 157 -10.53 -5.15 0.20
CA HIS A 157 -11.39 -4.09 0.73
C HIS A 157 -12.76 -4.06 0.05
N ARG A 158 -12.82 -4.28 -1.27
CA ARG A 158 -14.08 -4.39 -2.01
C ARG A 158 -15.00 -5.49 -1.45
N HIS A 159 -14.44 -6.54 -0.88
CA HIS A 159 -15.16 -7.68 -0.30
C HIS A 159 -15.27 -7.62 1.23
N GLY A 160 -14.88 -6.50 1.86
CA GLY A 160 -14.94 -6.34 3.31
C GLY A 160 -13.90 -7.18 4.07
N VAL A 161 -12.82 -7.58 3.41
CA VAL A 161 -11.72 -8.35 3.99
C VAL A 161 -10.58 -7.41 4.38
N ILE A 162 -10.06 -7.57 5.60
CA ILE A 162 -8.89 -6.79 6.08
C ILE A 162 -7.62 -7.37 5.48
N VAL A 163 -6.71 -6.48 5.05
CA VAL A 163 -5.38 -6.88 4.57
C VAL A 163 -4.30 -6.54 5.59
N LEU A 164 -3.43 -7.50 5.85
CA LEU A 164 -2.28 -7.35 6.74
C LEU A 164 -0.99 -7.51 5.93
N GLY A 165 0.02 -6.72 6.32
CA GLY A 165 1.42 -7.01 6.04
C GLY A 165 2.09 -7.59 7.27
N GLU A 166 3.27 -8.17 7.08
CA GLU A 166 4.08 -8.76 8.13
C GLU A 166 5.34 -7.93 8.43
N THR A 167 5.84 -8.01 9.65
CA THR A 167 7.24 -7.68 9.97
C THR A 167 7.99 -8.96 10.30
N GLN A 168 9.05 -9.26 9.54
CA GLN A 168 9.92 -10.39 9.84
C GLN A 168 10.96 -9.97 10.88
N ARG A 169 11.10 -10.77 11.93
CA ARG A 169 12.22 -10.62 12.85
C ARG A 169 13.44 -11.21 12.15
N GLY A 170 14.49 -10.40 11.95
CA GLY A 170 15.73 -10.87 11.33
C GLY A 170 16.22 -12.17 11.97
N HIS A 171 16.69 -13.10 11.14
CA HIS A 171 17.27 -14.36 11.59
C HIS A 171 18.46 -14.06 12.51
N VAL A 172 18.30 -14.26 13.82
CA VAL A 172 19.46 -14.38 14.72
C VAL A 172 19.96 -15.80 14.50
N PRO A 173 21.18 -15.99 13.93
CA PRO A 173 21.74 -17.33 13.81
C PRO A 173 21.76 -17.95 15.21
N ILE A 174 21.21 -19.14 15.35
CA ILE A 174 21.45 -19.96 16.53
C ILE A 174 22.91 -20.39 16.43
N THR A 175 23.84 -19.52 16.85
CA THR A 175 25.20 -19.97 17.13
C THR A 175 25.06 -20.98 18.23
N SER A 176 25.32 -22.25 17.91
CA SER A 176 25.35 -23.38 18.82
C SER A 176 25.96 -22.96 20.15
N LEU A 177 25.19 -23.08 21.23
CA LEU A 177 25.76 -23.20 22.56
C LEU A 177 26.61 -24.48 22.52
N SER A 178 27.90 -24.35 22.22
CA SER A 178 28.86 -25.41 22.45
C SER A 178 28.94 -25.60 23.95
N SER A 179 28.47 -26.77 24.38
CA SER A 179 28.63 -27.37 25.71
C SER A 179 30.07 -27.40 26.19
#